data_AF-A0A259PRV5-F1
#
_entry.id   AF-A0A259PRV5-F1
#
_cell.length_a   1.000
_cell.length_b   1.000
_cell.length_c   1.000
_cell.angle_alpha   90.00
_cell.angle_beta   90.00
_cell.angle_gamma   90.00
#
_symmetry.space_group_name_H-M   'P 1'
#
loop_
_entity.id
_entity.type
_entity.pdbx_description
1 polymer ?
#
loop_
_entity_poly.entity_id
_entity_poly.type
_entity_poly.pdbx_seq_one_letter_code
_entity_poly.pdbx_strand_id
1 'polypeptide(L)'
;LMGISTSWVLWLTLLLLFGPKLMGLTWMLSSAARRRSFGGAARIVRSVALDIPLAMLMAPVIMMTQTKSLLAMALGIPSGWSAQVREARRIPVLSTLADLREHLVLGLAFAALAWFDPVVGLWFLPISWTSSERLGSLAHALGFFWVPAPQLGEETPEPDS
;
A
#
# COMPACT_ATOMS: atom_id res chain seq x y z
N LEU A 1 27.07 -15.65 -27.55
CA LEU A 1 26.30 -15.26 -26.36
C LEU A 1 25.03 -16.08 -26.35
N MET A 2 24.94 -16.98 -25.38
CA MET A 2 24.06 -18.14 -25.30
C MET A 2 22.60 -17.74 -25.14
N GLY A 3 21.69 -18.45 -25.80
CA GLY A 3 20.26 -18.15 -25.89
C GLY A 3 19.56 -18.05 -24.55
N ILE A 4 19.40 -16.83 -24.04
CA ILE A 4 18.42 -16.54 -23.01
C ILE A 4 17.07 -16.54 -23.71
N SER A 5 16.29 -17.60 -23.51
CA SER A 5 14.91 -17.62 -24.00
C SER A 5 14.13 -16.49 -23.31
N THR A 6 13.39 -15.68 -24.07
CA THR A 6 12.58 -14.56 -23.55
C THR A 6 11.71 -14.97 -22.35
N SER A 7 11.31 -16.25 -22.30
CA SER A 7 10.59 -16.85 -21.18
C SER A 7 11.31 -16.78 -19.83
N TRP A 8 12.64 -16.84 -19.77
CA TRP A 8 13.39 -16.76 -18.51
C TRP A 8 13.26 -15.38 -17.86
N VAL A 9 13.32 -14.31 -18.65
CA VAL A 9 13.16 -12.94 -18.14
C VAL A 9 11.75 -12.73 -17.59
N LEU A 10 10.73 -13.32 -18.22
CA LEU A 10 9.37 -13.33 -17.68
C LEU A 10 9.29 -14.04 -16.32
N TRP A 11 9.87 -15.24 -16.20
CA TRP A 11 9.90 -15.97 -14.93
C TRP A 11 10.64 -15.21 -13.83
N LEU A 12 11.77 -14.58 -14.17
CA LEU A 12 12.52 -13.75 -13.25
C LEU A 12 11.68 -12.54 -12.79
N THR A 13 11.01 -11.86 -13.71
CA THR A 13 10.15 -10.70 -13.39
C THR A 13 9.00 -11.10 -12.47
N LEU A 14 8.33 -12.23 -12.75
CA LEU A 14 7.27 -12.76 -11.89
C LEU A 14 7.81 -13.11 -10.50
N LEU A 15 8.98 -13.76 -10.43
CA LEU A 15 9.61 -14.11 -9.17
C LEU A 15 9.99 -12.88 -8.35
N LEU A 16 10.53 -11.83 -8.97
CA LEU A 16 10.90 -10.60 -8.26
C LEU A 16 9.65 -9.83 -7.79
N LEU A 17 8.59 -9.79 -8.61
CA LEU A 17 7.38 -9.04 -8.29
C LEU A 17 6.53 -9.73 -7.21
N PHE A 18 6.39 -11.06 -7.29
CA PHE A 18 5.54 -11.84 -6.39
C PHE A 18 6.30 -12.59 -5.29
N GLY A 19 7.61 -12.81 -5.45
CA GLY A 19 8.44 -13.57 -4.52
C GLY A 19 8.35 -13.09 -3.07
N PRO A 20 8.53 -11.79 -2.78
CA PRO A 20 8.38 -11.28 -1.42
C PRO A 20 7.00 -11.54 -0.81
N LYS A 21 5.93 -11.41 -1.61
CA LYS A 21 4.55 -11.72 -1.18
C LYS A 21 4.38 -13.21 -0.89
N LEU A 22 4.95 -14.10 -1.71
CA LEU A 22 4.90 -15.55 -1.51
C LEU A 22 5.72 -15.98 -0.28
N MET A 23 6.89 -15.36 -0.05
CA MET A 23 7.69 -15.60 1.16
C MET A 23 6.92 -15.18 2.42
N GLY A 24 6.30 -14.00 2.42
CA GLY A 24 5.46 -13.55 3.53
C GLY A 24 4.27 -14.48 3.78
N LEU A 25 3.57 -14.90 2.72
CA LEU A 25 2.44 -15.83 2.81
C LEU A 25 2.86 -17.19 3.36
N THR A 26 3.94 -17.77 2.83
CA THR A 26 4.46 -19.07 3.29
C THR A 26 4.92 -19.01 4.75
N TRP A 27 5.60 -17.93 5.15
CA TRP A 27 5.99 -17.70 6.55
C TRP A 27 4.78 -17.55 7.48
N MET A 28 3.69 -16.95 7.01
CA MET A 28 2.46 -16.82 7.80
C MET A 28 1.70 -18.14 7.95
N LEU A 29 1.79 -19.01 6.94
CA LEU A 29 1.12 -20.32 6.92
C LEU A 29 1.93 -21.46 7.56
N SER A 30 3.25 -21.31 7.70
CA SER A 30 4.17 -22.35 8.20
C SER A 30 3.96 -22.72 9.66
N SER A 31 3.42 -21.79 10.47
CA SER A 31 3.16 -21.98 11.90
C SER A 31 1.67 -22.00 12.16
N ALA A 32 1.16 -23.07 12.80
CA ALA A 32 -0.25 -23.14 13.20
C ALA A 32 -0.62 -22.04 14.22
N ALA A 33 0.32 -21.66 15.10
CA ALA A 33 0.12 -20.56 16.06
C ALA A 33 0.00 -19.20 15.35
N ARG A 34 0.91 -18.91 14.41
CA ARG A 34 0.90 -17.68 13.60
C ARG A 34 -0.34 -17.64 12.72
N ARG A 35 -0.66 -18.74 12.04
CA ARG A 35 -1.85 -18.81 11.18
C ARG A 35 -3.15 -18.54 11.94
N ARG A 36 -3.25 -18.96 13.21
CA ARG A 36 -4.40 -18.65 14.08
C ARG A 36 -4.41 -17.20 14.54
N SER A 37 -3.27 -16.59 14.85
CA SER A 37 -3.22 -15.17 15.27
C SER A 37 -3.68 -14.20 14.17
N PHE A 38 -3.50 -14.58 12.91
CA PHE A 38 -4.02 -13.84 11.74
C PHE A 38 -5.45 -14.25 11.32
N GLY A 39 -6.15 -15.06 12.13
CA GLY A 39 -7.55 -15.45 11.89
C GLY A 39 -7.76 -16.56 10.85
N GLY A 40 -6.72 -17.35 10.55
CA GLY A 40 -6.80 -18.58 9.76
C GLY A 40 -6.34 -18.46 8.31
N ALA A 41 -6.06 -19.61 7.67
CA ALA A 41 -5.49 -19.68 6.32
C ALA A 41 -6.34 -18.97 5.26
N ALA A 42 -7.66 -19.16 5.30
CA ALA A 42 -8.59 -18.58 4.33
C ALA A 42 -8.62 -17.04 4.41
N ARG A 43 -8.55 -16.46 5.61
CA ARG A 43 -8.54 -15.00 5.82
C ARG A 43 -7.24 -14.39 5.32
N ILE A 44 -6.12 -15.08 5.54
CA ILE A 44 -4.80 -14.68 5.02
C ILE A 44 -4.80 -14.66 3.50
N VAL A 45 -5.21 -15.77 2.87
CA VAL A 45 -5.20 -15.89 1.40
C VAL A 45 -6.12 -14.85 0.76
N ARG A 46 -7.32 -14.64 1.29
CA ARG A 46 -8.23 -13.61 0.76
C ARG A 46 -7.69 -12.19 0.97
N SER A 47 -7.02 -11.91 2.09
CA SER A 47 -6.39 -10.59 2.32
C SER A 47 -5.26 -10.34 1.30
N VAL A 48 -4.41 -11.33 1.04
CA VAL A 48 -3.37 -11.23 -0.01
C VAL A 48 -3.99 -11.10 -1.40
N ALA A 49 -5.10 -11.79 -1.67
CA ALA A 49 -5.81 -11.68 -2.93
C ALA A 49 -6.42 -10.28 -3.15
N LEU A 50 -6.95 -9.65 -2.09
CA LEU A 50 -7.45 -8.26 -2.13
C LEU A 50 -6.32 -7.23 -2.17
N ASP A 51 -5.15 -7.55 -1.63
CA ASP A 51 -3.99 -6.66 -1.69
C ASP A 51 -3.49 -6.43 -3.13
N ILE A 52 -3.64 -7.41 -4.03
CA ILE A 52 -3.24 -7.28 -5.43
C ILE A 52 -4.01 -6.15 -6.15
N PRO A 53 -5.35 -6.16 -6.23
CA PRO A 53 -6.10 -5.08 -6.86
C PRO A 53 -5.92 -3.75 -6.11
N LEU A 54 -5.82 -3.76 -4.78
CA LEU A 54 -5.53 -2.53 -4.04
C LEU A 54 -4.17 -1.94 -4.41
N ALA A 55 -3.12 -2.76 -4.50
CA ALA A 55 -1.80 -2.32 -4.93
C ALA A 55 -1.81 -1.79 -6.37
N MET A 56 -2.57 -2.41 -7.28
CA MET A 56 -2.76 -1.91 -8.64
C MET A 56 -3.44 -0.53 -8.65
N LEU A 57 -4.41 -0.31 -7.77
CA LEU A 57 -5.11 0.98 -7.63
C LEU A 57 -4.25 2.05 -6.98
N MET A 58 -3.34 1.66 -6.07
CA MET A 58 -2.39 2.58 -5.45
C MET A 58 -1.19 2.92 -6.34
N ALA A 59 -0.86 2.06 -7.32
CA ALA A 59 0.29 2.24 -8.20
C ALA A 59 0.37 3.61 -8.89
N PRO A 60 -0.71 4.21 -9.42
CA PRO A 60 -0.67 5.53 -10.06
C PRO A 60 -0.34 6.65 -9.08
N VAL A 61 -0.90 6.59 -7.86
CA VAL A 61 -0.64 7.57 -6.80
C VAL A 61 0.82 7.50 -6.37
N ILE A 62 1.34 6.29 -6.18
CA ILE A 62 2.73 6.04 -5.87
C ILE A 62 3.63 6.55 -7.01
N MET A 63 3.27 6.28 -8.26
CA MET A 63 4.03 6.69 -9.44
C MET A 63 4.12 8.21 -9.57
N MET A 64 3.04 8.95 -9.28
CA MET A 64 3.07 10.41 -9.22
C MET A 64 4.10 10.93 -8.20
N THR A 65 4.11 10.32 -7.01
CA THR A 65 5.06 10.68 -5.94
C THR A 65 6.51 10.36 -6.34
N GLN A 66 6.72 9.23 -7.03
CA GLN A 66 8.04 8.86 -7.56
C GLN A 66 8.50 9.84 -8.65
N THR A 67 7.65 10.21 -9.60
CA THR A 67 7.97 11.20 -10.64
C THR A 67 8.35 12.55 -10.05
N LYS A 68 7.63 13.02 -9.02
CA LYS A 68 7.98 14.25 -8.31
C LYS A 68 9.34 14.16 -7.64
N SER A 69 9.65 13.03 -7.02
CA SER A 69 10.95 12.81 -6.37
C SER A 69 12.09 12.86 -7.39
N LEU A 70 11.90 12.24 -8.56
CA LEU A 70 12.87 12.31 -9.66
C LEU A 70 13.04 13.74 -10.21
N LEU A 71 11.94 14.49 -10.35
CA LEU A 71 11.98 15.88 -10.81
C LEU A 71 12.68 16.79 -9.78
N ALA A 72 12.41 16.58 -8.49
CA ALA A 72 13.08 17.30 -7.41
C ALA A 72 14.59 17.04 -7.42
N MET A 73 15.01 15.77 -7.61
CA MET A 73 16.41 15.42 -7.80
C MET A 73 17.03 16.09 -9.03
N ALA A 74 16.34 16.10 -10.16
CA ALA A 74 16.81 16.73 -11.40
C ALA A 74 16.98 18.26 -11.24
N LEU A 75 16.11 18.91 -10.46
CA LEU A 75 16.15 20.34 -10.16
C LEU A 75 17.11 20.67 -9.00
N GLY A 76 17.80 19.70 -8.42
CA GLY A 76 18.72 19.90 -7.29
C GLY A 76 18.02 20.32 -6.00
N ILE A 77 16.71 20.11 -5.89
CA ILE A 77 15.94 20.38 -4.67
C ILE A 77 16.30 19.28 -3.67
N PRO A 78 16.89 19.61 -2.50
CA PRO A 78 17.23 18.60 -1.53
C PRO A 78 15.95 17.89 -1.09
N SER A 79 15.89 16.57 -1.29
CA SER A 79 14.85 15.74 -0.69
C SER A 79 15.09 15.77 0.81
N GLY A 80 14.45 16.72 1.49
CA GLY A 80 14.43 16.82 2.94
C GLY A 80 13.83 15.54 3.49
N TRP A 81 14.67 14.53 3.70
CA TRP A 81 14.29 13.24 4.25
C TRP A 81 14.01 13.50 5.74
N SER A 82 12.81 14.01 6.03
CA SER A 82 12.37 14.17 7.41
C SER A 82 12.30 12.79 8.01
N ALA A 83 13.00 12.57 9.13
CA ALA A 83 12.97 11.29 9.83
C ALA A 83 11.52 10.81 9.97
N GLN A 84 11.20 9.68 9.33
CA GLN A 84 9.86 9.11 9.34
C GLN A 84 9.46 8.88 10.81
N VAL A 85 8.45 9.60 11.28
CA VAL A 85 7.91 9.39 12.63
C VAL A 85 7.22 8.02 12.64
N ARG A 86 7.84 7.05 13.32
CA ARG A 86 7.39 5.65 13.37
C ARG A 86 6.25 5.42 14.37
N GLU A 87 5.91 6.43 15.16
CA GLU A 87 4.78 6.41 16.09
C GLU A 87 3.52 6.99 15.45
N ALA A 88 2.37 6.38 15.75
CA ALA A 88 1.07 6.86 15.34
C ALA A 88 0.67 8.14 16.12
N ARG A 89 1.30 9.27 15.81
CA ARG A 89 0.76 10.58 16.19
C ARG A 89 -0.47 10.86 15.33
N ARG A 90 -1.56 11.33 15.94
CA ARG A 90 -2.70 11.87 15.18
C ARG A 90 -2.19 13.05 14.35
N ILE A 91 -2.21 12.91 13.02
CA ILE A 91 -1.83 13.97 12.09
C ILE A 91 -3.05 14.88 11.90
N PRO A 92 -2.96 16.20 12.19
CA PRO A 92 -4.07 17.11 11.98
C PRO A 92 -4.38 17.26 10.49
N VAL A 93 -5.64 17.05 10.10
CA VAL A 93 -6.10 17.06 8.70
C VAL A 93 -5.72 18.33 7.94
N LEU A 94 -5.80 19.49 8.62
CA LEU A 94 -5.40 20.78 8.03
C LEU A 94 -3.92 20.84 7.66
N SER A 95 -3.04 20.19 8.42
CA SER A 95 -1.60 20.18 8.14
C SER A 95 -1.27 19.32 6.90
N THR A 96 -2.03 18.25 6.68
CA THR A 96 -1.87 17.35 5.52
C THR A 96 -2.45 17.94 4.22
N LEU A 97 -3.41 18.87 4.32
CA LEU A 97 -4.09 19.43 3.16
C LEU A 97 -3.13 20.23 2.26
N ALA A 98 -2.13 20.89 2.85
CA ALA A 98 -1.10 21.62 2.11
C ALA A 98 -0.22 20.68 1.25
N ASP A 99 0.05 19.47 1.74
CA ASP A 99 0.81 18.44 1.03
C ASP A 99 -0.06 17.71 0.00
N LEU A 100 -1.37 17.62 0.26
CA LEU A 100 -2.33 16.99 -0.63
C LEU A 100 -2.84 17.92 -1.75
N ARG A 101 -2.55 19.23 -1.69
CA ARG A 101 -3.06 20.22 -2.67
C ARG A 101 -2.85 19.80 -4.13
N GLU A 102 -1.71 19.19 -4.44
CA GLU A 102 -1.36 18.73 -5.79
C GLU A 102 -2.22 17.54 -6.22
N HIS A 103 -2.50 16.62 -5.28
CA HIS A 103 -3.41 15.50 -5.49
C HIS A 103 -4.88 15.98 -5.57
N LEU A 104 -5.25 17.03 -4.84
CA LEU A 104 -6.58 17.65 -4.92
C LEU A 104 -6.80 18.36 -6.25
N VAL A 105 -5.80 19.08 -6.77
CA VAL A 105 -5.84 19.70 -8.11
C VAL A 105 -5.97 18.62 -9.18
N LEU A 106 -5.20 17.55 -9.07
CA LEU A 106 -5.30 16.40 -9.98
C LEU A 106 -6.70 15.75 -9.91
N GLY A 107 -7.21 15.53 -8.69
CA GLY A 107 -8.56 15.00 -8.47
C GLY A 107 -9.66 15.90 -9.03
N LEU A 108 -9.52 17.23 -8.89
CA LEU A 108 -10.44 18.21 -9.45
C LEU A 108 -10.38 18.24 -10.98
N ALA A 109 -9.19 18.16 -11.56
CA ALA A 109 -9.00 18.05 -13.01
C ALA A 109 -9.66 16.78 -13.56
N PHE A 110 -9.54 15.65 -12.86
CA PHE A 110 -10.23 14.42 -13.23
C PHE A 110 -11.75 14.50 -13.03
N ALA A 111 -12.23 15.15 -11.96
CA ALA A 111 -13.66 15.38 -11.75
C ALA A 111 -14.26 16.27 -12.86
N ALA A 112 -13.52 17.28 -13.30
CA ALA A 112 -13.90 18.10 -14.45
C ALA A 112 -13.92 17.27 -15.74
N LEU A 113 -12.91 16.45 -16.00
CA LEU A 113 -12.87 15.56 -17.17
C LEU A 113 -14.04 14.54 -17.18
N ALA A 114 -14.37 13.97 -16.02
CA ALA A 114 -15.49 13.05 -15.85
C ALA A 114 -16.85 13.69 -16.11
N TRP A 115 -16.97 15.01 -15.93
CA TRP A 115 -18.17 15.77 -16.27
C TRP A 115 -18.35 15.91 -17.79
N PHE A 116 -17.26 16.01 -18.54
CA PHE A 116 -17.30 16.12 -20.00
C PHE A 116 -17.42 14.77 -20.71
N ASP A 117 -16.84 13.71 -20.14
CA ASP A 117 -16.96 12.35 -20.65
C ASP A 117 -17.29 11.36 -19.52
N PRO A 118 -18.54 10.85 -19.46
CA PRO A 118 -18.95 9.87 -18.46
C PRO A 118 -18.11 8.58 -18.49
N VAL A 119 -17.53 8.22 -19.63
CA VAL A 119 -16.66 7.03 -19.77
C VAL A 119 -15.38 7.24 -18.98
N VAL A 120 -14.81 8.45 -19.03
CA VAL A 120 -13.64 8.83 -18.23
C VAL A 120 -13.96 8.75 -16.74
N GLY A 121 -15.14 9.22 -16.32
CA GLY A 121 -15.62 9.06 -14.94
C GLY A 121 -15.69 7.59 -14.49
N LEU A 122 -16.12 6.68 -15.37
CA LEU A 122 -16.19 5.25 -15.09
C LEU A 122 -14.81 4.63 -14.81
N TRP A 123 -13.77 5.09 -15.52
CA TRP A 123 -12.38 4.65 -15.31
C TRP A 123 -11.81 5.11 -13.95
N PHE A 124 -12.34 6.19 -13.35
CA PHE A 124 -11.88 6.71 -12.06
C PHE A 124 -12.63 6.15 -10.85
N LEU A 125 -13.77 5.46 -11.05
CA LEU A 125 -14.54 4.83 -9.97
C LEU A 125 -13.69 3.95 -9.03
N PRO A 126 -12.75 3.11 -9.52
CA PRO A 126 -11.97 2.24 -8.65
C PRO A 126 -11.12 3.01 -7.61
N ILE A 127 -10.63 4.20 -7.95
CA ILE A 127 -9.85 5.06 -7.04
C ILE A 127 -10.75 5.66 -5.96
N SER A 128 -11.98 6.04 -6.32
CA SER A 128 -12.95 6.53 -5.32
C SER A 128 -13.34 5.44 -4.32
N TRP A 129 -13.35 4.17 -4.73
CA TRP A 129 -13.72 3.06 -3.86
C TRP A 129 -12.65 2.79 -2.80
N THR A 130 -11.36 2.87 -3.17
CA THR A 130 -10.25 2.62 -2.22
C THR A 130 -10.14 3.68 -1.14
N SER A 131 -10.57 4.92 -1.41
CA SER A 131 -10.52 6.03 -0.46
C SER A 131 -11.71 6.07 0.51
N SER A 132 -12.71 5.19 0.37
CA SER A 132 -13.91 5.30 1.19
C SER A 132 -13.75 4.67 2.58
N GLU A 133 -13.99 5.47 3.63
CA GLU A 133 -14.00 5.05 5.04
C GLU A 133 -15.00 3.91 5.31
N ARG A 134 -16.11 3.89 4.56
CA ARG A 134 -17.12 2.82 4.64
C ARG A 134 -16.60 1.49 4.11
N LEU A 135 -15.91 1.44 2.97
CA LEU A 135 -15.35 0.18 2.48
C LEU A 135 -14.18 -0.28 3.35
N GLY A 136 -13.37 0.65 3.90
CA GLY A 136 -12.31 0.33 4.84
C GLY A 136 -12.82 -0.28 6.15
N SER A 137 -13.81 0.35 6.78
CA SER A 137 -14.42 -0.18 8.02
C SER A 137 -15.15 -1.51 7.80
N LEU A 138 -15.79 -1.70 6.64
CA LEU A 138 -16.47 -2.94 6.29
C LEU A 138 -15.47 -4.06 5.98
N ALA A 139 -14.35 -3.75 5.32
CA ALA A 139 -13.25 -4.69 5.14
C ALA A 139 -12.63 -5.14 6.47
N HIS A 140 -12.47 -4.20 7.41
CA HIS A 140 -12.01 -4.52 8.76
C HIS A 140 -13.03 -5.38 9.53
N ALA A 141 -14.32 -5.06 9.44
CA ALA A 141 -15.40 -5.84 10.05
C ALA A 141 -15.53 -7.26 9.47
N LEU A 142 -15.23 -7.45 8.19
CA LEU A 142 -15.15 -8.76 7.54
C LEU A 142 -13.85 -9.52 7.88
N GLY A 143 -12.94 -8.91 8.64
CA GLY A 143 -11.69 -9.49 9.09
C GLY A 143 -10.59 -9.50 8.03
N PHE A 144 -10.69 -8.67 6.99
CA PHE A 144 -9.58 -8.46 6.06
C PHE A 144 -8.49 -7.57 6.68
N PHE A 145 -7.23 -7.80 6.30
CA PHE A 145 -6.06 -7.02 6.78
C PHE A 145 -5.90 -7.00 8.31
N TRP A 146 -6.37 -8.05 8.98
CA TRP A 146 -6.16 -8.21 10.42
C TRP A 146 -4.69 -8.53 10.71
N VAL A 147 -3.99 -7.58 11.32
CA VAL A 147 -2.63 -7.75 11.82
C VAL A 147 -2.70 -7.86 13.35
N PRO A 148 -2.22 -8.96 13.95
CA PRO A 148 -2.15 -9.06 15.41
C PRO A 148 -1.27 -7.94 15.96
N ALA A 149 -1.62 -7.43 17.15
CA ALA A 149 -0.82 -6.41 17.82
C ALA A 149 0.66 -6.86 17.87
N PRO A 150 1.61 -5.94 17.60
CA PRO A 150 3.02 -6.24 17.72
C PRO A 150 3.28 -6.87 19.09
N GLN A 151 3.72 -8.12 19.10
CA GLN A 151 4.30 -8.71 20.30
C GLN A 151 5.69 -8.09 20.41
N LEU A 152 5.76 -6.84 20.88
CA LEU A 152 7.00 -6.30 21.43
C LEU A 152 7.29 -7.23 22.61
N GLY A 153 8.24 -8.14 22.41
CA GLY A 153 8.50 -9.23 23.34
C GLY A 153 8.82 -8.68 24.72
N GLU A 154 8.53 -9.48 25.74
CA GLU A 154 9.25 -9.45 27.01
C GLU A 154 9.56 -8.02 27.52
N GLU A 155 8.58 -7.38 28.15
CA GLU A 155 8.92 -6.43 29.20
C GLU A 155 9.72 -7.22 30.26
N THR A 156 11.05 -7.29 30.13
CA THR A 156 11.90 -7.46 31.29
C THR A 156 11.67 -6.24 32.16
N PRO A 157 11.17 -6.39 33.41
CA PRO A 157 11.00 -5.25 34.30
C PRO A 157 12.34 -4.53 34.40
N GLU A 158 12.35 -3.24 34.07
CA GLU A 158 13.49 -2.36 34.37
C GLU A 158 13.72 -2.46 35.89
N PRO A 159 14.90 -2.90 36.37
CA PRO A 159 15.16 -2.95 37.79
C PRO A 159 15.17 -1.52 38.30
N ASP A 160 14.22 -1.25 39.21
CA ASP A 160 14.10 -0.04 40.01
C ASP A 160 15.49 0.50 40.40
N SER A 161 15.84 1.68 39.89
CA SER A 161 17.00 2.47 40.27
C SER A 161 16.63 3.93 40.41
#